data_AF-A0A1L9NK60-F1
#
_entry.id   AF-A0A1L9NK60-F1
#
_cell.length_a   1.000
_cell.length_b   1.000
_cell.length_c   1.000
_cell.angle_alpha   90.00
_cell.angle_beta   90.00
_cell.angle_gamma   90.00
#
_symmetry.space_group_name_H-M   'P 1'
#
loop_
_entity.id
_entity.type
_entity.pdbx_description
1 polymer ?
#
loop_
_entity_poly.entity_id
_entity_poly.type
_entity_poly.pdbx_seq_one_letter_code
_entity_poly.pdbx_strand_id
1 'polypeptide(L)'
;MVQSLGLSICSRRLYTWCFTVFCLGLLALLYIRLLKDDLTLVLSRVEKHPARRKPNALVLAKTSSEDVAWAYALKPHWKPYIYTSDKEPGYRPIPANKAREGMAYLTHIIEHYDYLADVTAFMHASATQWHNDVGDMASSSLLQKLSLDAVNKAGYANLRCEHRPGCPVAVRPFDPAMESNHNVVYRNFTSIYMDMFSVPRDQVPTEIGGVCCGQFVLTRDRIRERPRDDYVRIRDWALATDMDNFAAGSVFEMLWHIIFLEQPVSCPDVQQCYCELYAMCPEIDAGS
;
A
#
# COMPACT_ATOMS: atom_id res chain seq x y z
N MET A 1 87.15 -42.64 0.43
CA MET A 1 85.73 -42.82 0.78
C MET A 1 85.25 -41.55 1.46
N VAL A 2 84.65 -40.60 0.73
CA VAL A 2 83.65 -39.64 1.24
C VAL A 2 82.78 -39.24 0.07
N GLN A 3 81.47 -39.50 0.19
CA GLN A 3 80.43 -39.26 -0.82
C GLN A 3 80.16 -37.76 -1.02
N SER A 4 80.08 -37.34 -2.28
CA SER A 4 79.47 -36.07 -2.67
C SER A 4 77.95 -36.25 -2.74
N LEU A 5 77.22 -35.56 -1.85
CA LEU A 5 75.75 -35.52 -1.88
C LEU A 5 75.26 -34.63 -3.03
N GLY A 6 74.69 -35.25 -4.05
CA GLY A 6 73.86 -34.56 -5.04
C GLY A 6 72.52 -34.15 -4.43
N LEU A 7 72.33 -32.85 -4.18
CA LEU A 7 71.01 -32.28 -3.87
C LEU A 7 70.27 -31.96 -5.17
N SER A 8 69.28 -32.81 -5.42
CA SER A 8 68.40 -32.95 -6.58
C SER A 8 67.76 -31.65 -7.11
N ILE A 9 67.83 -31.47 -8.43
CA ILE A 9 67.09 -30.49 -9.25
C ILE A 9 65.57 -30.50 -8.97
N CYS A 10 65.04 -31.61 -8.42
CA CYS A 10 63.64 -31.75 -8.03
C CYS A 10 63.24 -30.82 -6.87
N SER A 11 64.16 -30.51 -5.93
CA SER A 11 63.83 -29.67 -4.76
C SER A 11 63.60 -28.20 -5.15
N ARG A 12 64.34 -27.66 -6.12
CA ARG A 12 64.21 -26.27 -6.58
C ARG A 12 62.91 -26.02 -7.34
N ARG A 13 62.43 -26.98 -8.12
CA ARG A 13 61.14 -26.89 -8.83
C ARG A 13 59.96 -26.97 -7.86
N LEU A 14 60.05 -27.82 -6.85
CA LEU A 14 59.04 -27.89 -5.79
C LEU A 14 59.00 -26.59 -4.97
N TYR A 15 60.17 -26.03 -4.64
CA TYR A 15 60.27 -24.79 -3.88
C TYR A 15 59.71 -23.57 -4.64
N THR A 16 60.00 -23.47 -5.93
CA THR A 16 59.46 -22.42 -6.80
C THR A 16 57.95 -22.55 -6.98
N TRP A 17 57.43 -23.78 -7.13
CA TRP A 17 56.00 -24.02 -7.22
C TRP A 17 55.27 -23.67 -5.91
N CYS A 18 55.79 -24.12 -4.76
CA CYS A 18 55.26 -23.73 -3.44
C CYS A 18 55.30 -22.22 -3.22
N PHE A 19 56.37 -21.55 -3.63
CA PHE A 19 56.48 -20.09 -3.55
C PHE A 19 55.43 -19.38 -4.43
N THR A 20 55.22 -19.85 -5.66
CA THR A 20 54.18 -19.27 -6.54
C THR A 20 52.77 -19.47 -6.01
N VAL A 21 52.45 -20.66 -5.47
CA VAL A 21 51.14 -20.95 -4.86
C VAL A 21 50.92 -20.07 -3.62
N PHE A 22 51.96 -19.89 -2.80
CA PHE A 22 51.90 -19.00 -1.65
C PHE A 22 51.68 -17.54 -2.05
N CYS A 23 52.38 -17.04 -3.07
CA CYS A 23 52.17 -15.68 -3.60
C CYS A 23 50.75 -15.48 -4.16
N LEU A 24 50.21 -16.46 -4.90
CA LEU A 24 48.83 -16.41 -5.40
C LEU A 24 47.81 -16.42 -4.26
N GLY A 25 48.05 -17.22 -3.22
CA GLY A 25 47.23 -17.22 -2.00
C GLY A 25 47.23 -15.87 -1.28
N LEU A 26 48.39 -15.23 -1.16
CA LEU A 26 48.50 -13.88 -0.59
C LEU A 26 47.80 -12.82 -1.44
N LEU A 27 47.92 -12.89 -2.78
CA LEU A 27 47.21 -11.99 -3.70
C LEU A 27 45.69 -12.16 -3.61
N ALA A 28 45.19 -13.40 -3.51
CA ALA A 28 43.78 -13.67 -3.33
C ALA A 28 43.26 -13.12 -1.98
N LEU A 29 44.03 -13.28 -0.89
CA LEU A 29 43.69 -12.71 0.41
C LEU A 29 43.67 -11.18 0.38
N LEU A 30 44.63 -10.57 -0.31
CA LEU A 30 44.70 -9.11 -0.47
C LEU A 30 43.51 -8.60 -1.30
N TYR A 31 43.15 -9.29 -2.38
CA TYR A 31 41.98 -8.98 -3.20
C TYR A 31 40.66 -9.09 -2.40
N ILE A 32 40.50 -10.15 -1.58
CA ILE A 32 39.34 -10.31 -0.71
C ILE A 32 39.27 -9.21 0.35
N ARG A 33 40.42 -8.80 0.92
CA ARG A 33 40.46 -7.67 1.87
C ARG A 33 40.06 -6.36 1.19
N LEU A 34 40.60 -6.06 0.02
CA LEU A 34 40.23 -4.87 -0.76
C LEU A 34 38.73 -4.84 -1.08
N LEU A 35 38.15 -5.98 -1.52
CA LEU A 35 36.72 -6.09 -1.75
C LEU A 35 35.88 -5.86 -0.49
N LYS A 36 36.32 -6.38 0.66
CA LYS A 36 35.64 -6.16 1.93
C LYS A 36 35.72 -4.71 2.38
N ASP A 37 36.88 -4.08 2.23
CA ASP A 37 37.09 -2.68 2.60
C ASP A 37 36.24 -1.75 1.72
N ASP A 38 36.17 -2.00 0.41
CA ASP A 38 35.28 -1.30 -0.53
C ASP A 38 33.81 -1.50 -0.18
N LEU A 39 33.38 -2.74 0.12
CA LEU A 39 32.01 -3.02 0.53
C LEU A 39 31.66 -2.31 1.84
N THR A 40 32.57 -2.29 2.80
CA THR A 40 32.40 -1.61 4.10
C THR A 40 32.34 -0.09 3.91
N LEU A 41 33.15 0.46 2.99
CA LEU A 41 33.10 1.87 2.62
C LEU A 41 31.77 2.25 1.96
N VAL A 42 31.26 1.40 1.05
CA VAL A 42 29.97 1.61 0.39
C VAL A 42 28.83 1.54 1.40
N LEU A 43 28.79 0.51 2.26
CA LEU A 43 27.78 0.36 3.30
C LEU A 43 27.80 1.51 4.30
N SER A 44 28.98 1.92 4.77
CA SER A 44 29.11 3.07 5.68
C SER A 44 28.72 4.41 5.04
N ARG A 45 28.90 4.56 3.72
CA ARG A 45 28.43 5.74 2.96
C ARG A 45 26.90 5.73 2.79
N VAL A 46 26.30 4.56 2.57
CA VAL A 46 24.83 4.38 2.52
C VAL A 46 24.20 4.64 3.89
N GLU A 47 24.81 4.18 4.99
CA GLU A 47 24.34 4.47 6.35
C GLU A 47 24.50 5.95 6.73
N LYS A 48 25.61 6.60 6.34
CA LYS A 48 25.85 8.02 6.64
C LYS A 48 24.95 8.99 5.85
N HIS A 49 24.39 8.54 4.74
CA HIS A 49 23.45 9.30 3.93
C HIS A 49 22.19 8.46 3.69
N PRO A 50 21.29 8.33 4.68
CA PRO A 50 19.97 7.79 4.40
C PRO A 50 19.40 8.62 3.25
N ALA A 51 19.04 7.96 2.15
CA ALA A 51 18.34 8.62 1.06
C ALA A 51 17.21 9.44 1.68
N ARG A 52 17.13 10.75 1.40
CA ARG A 52 16.05 11.62 1.89
C ARG A 52 14.74 10.88 1.63
N ARG A 53 14.13 10.30 2.67
CA ARG A 53 12.88 9.57 2.53
C ARG A 53 11.88 10.56 1.96
N LYS A 54 11.35 10.24 0.78
CA LYS A 54 10.30 11.06 0.17
C LYS A 54 9.11 11.06 1.14
N PRO A 55 8.38 12.18 1.25
CA PRO A 55 7.20 12.21 2.09
C PRO A 55 6.16 11.20 1.58
N ASN A 56 5.43 10.59 2.50
CA ASN A 56 4.23 9.83 2.18
C ASN A 56 3.19 10.77 1.57
N ALA A 57 2.26 10.24 0.77
CA ALA A 57 1.16 11.03 0.22
C ALA A 57 -0.09 10.89 1.09
N LEU A 58 -0.72 12.02 1.44
CA LEU A 58 -2.04 12.05 2.07
C LEU A 58 -3.05 12.62 1.07
N VAL A 59 -3.93 11.78 0.56
CA VAL A 59 -4.93 12.13 -0.45
C VAL A 59 -6.26 12.37 0.25
N LEU A 60 -6.78 13.60 0.16
CA LEU A 60 -8.05 13.98 0.76
C LEU A 60 -9.06 14.34 -0.33
N ALA A 61 -10.26 13.78 -0.22
CA ALA A 61 -11.42 14.24 -0.97
C ALA A 61 -12.23 15.20 -0.09
N LYS A 62 -12.35 16.47 -0.51
CA LYS A 62 -13.05 17.51 0.26
C LYS A 62 -14.24 18.12 -0.50
N THR A 63 -15.22 18.57 0.26
CA THR A 63 -16.16 19.61 -0.17
C THR A 63 -15.73 20.97 0.40
N SER A 64 -16.30 22.05 -0.13
CA SER A 64 -16.04 23.43 0.31
C SER A 64 -16.35 23.69 1.79
N SER A 65 -17.22 22.88 2.40
CA SER A 65 -17.57 23.01 3.83
C SER A 65 -16.53 22.39 4.78
N GLU A 66 -15.60 21.57 4.28
CA GLU A 66 -14.63 20.86 5.10
C GLU A 66 -13.31 21.64 5.27
N ASP A 67 -12.84 21.73 6.52
CA ASP A 67 -11.53 22.27 6.85
C ASP A 67 -10.45 21.19 6.80
N VAL A 68 -9.41 21.45 6.00
CA VAL A 68 -8.27 20.57 5.74
C VAL A 68 -6.95 21.15 6.27
N ALA A 69 -7.00 22.24 7.06
CA ALA A 69 -5.80 22.86 7.63
C ALA A 69 -4.96 21.86 8.46
N TRP A 70 -5.63 20.92 9.14
CA TRP A 70 -5.00 19.87 9.94
C TRP A 70 -4.01 19.02 9.14
N ALA A 71 -4.26 18.78 7.84
CA ALA A 71 -3.43 17.94 7.00
C ALA A 71 -2.02 18.52 6.83
N TYR A 72 -1.89 19.85 6.87
CA TYR A 72 -0.59 20.52 6.74
C TYR A 72 0.30 20.37 7.97
N ALA A 73 -0.28 20.10 9.14
CA ALA A 73 0.46 19.85 10.38
C ALA A 73 1.23 18.52 10.35
N LEU A 74 0.92 17.62 9.40
CA LEU A 74 1.62 16.33 9.23
C LEU A 74 2.89 16.42 8.39
N LYS A 75 3.21 17.60 7.84
CA LYS A 75 4.47 17.83 7.15
C LYS A 75 5.65 17.80 8.15
N PRO A 76 6.85 17.33 7.75
CA PRO A 76 7.20 16.91 6.40
C PRO A 76 6.88 15.44 6.09
N HIS A 77 6.37 14.66 7.05
CA HIS A 77 6.19 13.20 6.89
C HIS A 77 5.09 12.84 5.88
N TRP A 78 3.95 13.54 5.94
CA TRP A 78 2.86 13.41 4.98
C TRP A 78 2.73 14.68 4.13
N LYS A 79 2.71 14.52 2.82
CA LYS A 79 2.44 15.58 1.85
C LYS A 79 0.96 15.52 1.45
N PRO A 80 0.16 16.57 1.75
CA PRO A 80 -1.24 16.61 1.36
C PRO A 80 -1.42 16.79 -0.16
N TYR A 81 -2.33 16.01 -0.73
CA TYR A 81 -2.90 16.12 -2.07
C TYR A 81 -4.41 16.22 -1.90
N ILE A 82 -4.91 17.45 -1.93
CA ILE A 82 -6.31 17.72 -1.58
C ILE A 82 -7.07 17.99 -2.87
N TYR A 83 -8.10 17.19 -3.12
CA TYR A 83 -8.98 17.25 -4.27
C TYR A 83 -10.35 17.75 -3.85
N THR A 84 -10.97 18.62 -4.66
CA THR A 84 -12.25 19.27 -4.32
C THR A 84 -13.33 18.97 -5.36
N SER A 85 -14.54 18.66 -4.89
CA SER A 85 -15.73 18.53 -5.73
C SER A 85 -16.31 19.87 -6.20
N ASP A 86 -15.95 20.95 -5.51
CA ASP A 86 -16.63 22.25 -5.61
C ASP A 86 -15.80 23.28 -6.40
N LYS A 87 -14.75 22.83 -7.11
CA LYS A 87 -13.83 23.66 -7.91
C LYS A 87 -13.22 24.83 -7.12
N GLU A 88 -12.97 24.60 -5.83
CA GLU A 88 -12.36 25.57 -4.92
C GLU A 88 -10.92 25.90 -5.35
N PRO A 89 -10.57 27.20 -5.54
CA PRO A 89 -9.22 27.60 -5.92
C PRO A 89 -8.16 27.13 -4.92
N GLY A 90 -6.97 26.77 -5.43
CA GLY A 90 -5.85 26.30 -4.59
C GLY A 90 -5.88 24.81 -4.27
N TYR A 91 -6.98 24.11 -4.57
CA TYR A 91 -7.09 22.66 -4.48
C TYR A 91 -7.12 22.00 -5.85
N ARG A 92 -6.91 20.68 -5.89
CA ARG A 92 -6.85 19.92 -7.15
C ARG A 92 -8.27 19.65 -7.66
N PRO A 93 -8.55 19.92 -8.95
CA PRO A 93 -9.84 19.59 -9.52
C PRO A 93 -10.00 18.08 -9.71
N ILE A 94 -11.25 17.64 -9.77
CA ILE A 94 -11.66 16.30 -10.24
C ILE A 94 -12.44 16.45 -11.55
N PRO A 95 -12.46 15.43 -12.42
CA PRO A 95 -13.12 15.53 -13.74
C PRO A 95 -14.64 15.73 -13.64
N ALA A 96 -15.28 15.20 -12.61
CA ALA A 96 -16.71 15.42 -12.32
C ALA A 96 -17.00 15.20 -10.83
N ASN A 97 -18.02 15.86 -10.29
CA ASN A 97 -18.55 15.55 -8.95
C ASN A 97 -19.46 14.31 -9.03
N LYS A 98 -18.83 13.14 -9.13
CA LYS A 98 -19.48 11.83 -9.25
C LYS A 98 -18.69 10.78 -8.47
N ALA A 99 -19.34 9.74 -7.96
CA ALA A 99 -18.74 8.68 -7.14
C ALA A 99 -17.97 9.15 -5.88
N ARG A 100 -18.40 10.27 -5.27
CA ARG A 100 -17.89 10.80 -3.99
C ARG A 100 -16.35 10.86 -3.96
N GLU A 101 -15.71 10.37 -2.89
CA GLU A 101 -14.26 10.35 -2.73
C GLU A 101 -13.53 9.48 -3.76
N GLY A 102 -14.23 8.49 -4.35
CA GLY A 102 -13.64 7.61 -5.35
C GLY A 102 -13.10 8.35 -6.56
N MET A 103 -13.75 9.44 -6.96
CA MET A 103 -13.23 10.25 -8.06
C MET A 103 -11.91 10.95 -7.73
N ALA A 104 -11.77 11.47 -6.52
CA ALA A 104 -10.51 12.06 -6.07
C ALA A 104 -9.40 11.02 -5.99
N TYR A 105 -9.69 9.84 -5.44
CA TYR A 105 -8.69 8.79 -5.24
C TYR A 105 -8.20 8.21 -6.57
N LEU A 106 -9.12 7.88 -7.48
CA LEU A 106 -8.77 7.40 -8.81
C LEU A 106 -8.03 8.47 -9.61
N THR A 107 -8.43 9.74 -9.52
CA THR A 107 -7.72 10.85 -10.17
C THR A 107 -6.28 10.92 -9.67
N HIS A 108 -6.06 10.84 -8.35
CA HIS A 108 -4.71 10.82 -7.79
C HIS A 108 -3.87 9.65 -8.32
N ILE A 109 -4.40 8.43 -8.23
CA ILE A 109 -3.71 7.21 -8.67
C ILE A 109 -3.33 7.33 -10.15
N ILE A 110 -4.26 7.71 -11.01
CA ILE A 110 -4.04 7.80 -12.46
C ILE A 110 -3.03 8.89 -12.81
N GLU A 111 -3.12 10.06 -12.20
CA GLU A 111 -2.20 11.17 -12.46
C GLU A 111 -0.78 10.87 -11.99
N HIS A 112 -0.65 10.15 -10.87
CA HIS A 112 0.61 9.96 -10.16
C HIS A 112 1.22 8.56 -10.34
N TYR A 113 0.61 7.69 -11.14
CA TYR A 113 0.94 6.26 -11.23
C TYR A 113 2.45 5.97 -11.36
N ASP A 114 3.15 6.71 -12.20
CA ASP A 114 4.59 6.53 -12.46
C ASP A 114 5.51 7.14 -11.36
N TYR A 115 4.96 7.96 -10.47
CA TYR A 115 5.69 8.71 -9.45
C TYR A 115 5.00 8.73 -8.07
N LEU A 116 4.20 7.70 -7.79
CA LEU A 116 3.53 7.47 -6.49
C LEU A 116 4.53 7.54 -5.32
N ALA A 117 4.09 8.09 -4.19
CA ALA A 117 4.84 8.01 -2.94
C ALA A 117 5.00 6.54 -2.51
N ASP A 118 6.02 6.22 -1.69
CA ASP A 118 6.22 4.85 -1.18
C ASP A 118 4.98 4.36 -0.44
N VAL A 119 4.35 5.23 0.34
CA VAL A 119 3.06 5.00 1.00
C VAL A 119 2.10 6.14 0.69
N THR A 120 0.84 5.79 0.39
CA THR A 120 -0.25 6.73 0.14
C THR A 120 -1.45 6.39 1.02
N ALA A 121 -1.92 7.35 1.82
CA ALA A 121 -3.15 7.26 2.58
C ALA A 121 -4.26 8.02 1.86
N PHE A 122 -5.43 7.42 1.77
CA PHE A 122 -6.65 7.99 1.20
C PHE A 122 -7.65 8.15 2.34
N MET A 123 -8.15 9.37 2.57
CA MET A 123 -9.06 9.67 3.67
C MET A 123 -10.12 10.71 3.29
N HIS A 124 -11.20 10.75 4.05
CA HIS A 124 -12.14 11.86 4.01
C HIS A 124 -11.50 13.13 4.60
N ALA A 125 -11.98 14.31 4.21
CA ALA A 125 -11.29 15.55 4.50
C ALA A 125 -11.45 16.07 5.95
N SER A 126 -12.57 15.82 6.63
CA SER A 126 -12.75 16.28 8.02
C SER A 126 -11.66 15.77 8.98
N ALA A 127 -11.28 16.63 9.92
CA ALA A 127 -10.35 16.31 11.01
C ALA A 127 -10.92 15.27 11.99
N THR A 128 -12.24 15.22 12.12
CA THR A 128 -12.98 14.23 12.93
C THR A 128 -13.92 13.45 12.02
N GLN A 129 -13.84 12.13 12.11
CA GLN A 129 -14.58 11.20 11.26
C GLN A 129 -15.04 10.03 12.12
N TRP A 130 -16.30 9.64 11.99
CA TRP A 130 -16.82 8.40 12.61
C TRP A 130 -16.13 7.14 12.05
N HIS A 131 -15.46 7.27 10.90
CA HIS A 131 -14.62 6.25 10.30
C HIS A 131 -13.31 6.01 11.06
N ASN A 132 -12.90 6.91 11.97
CA ASN A 132 -11.71 6.76 12.80
C ASN A 132 -12.09 6.06 14.12
N ASP A 133 -12.35 4.75 14.03
CA ASP A 133 -12.83 3.91 15.14
C ASP A 133 -11.75 3.57 16.19
N VAL A 134 -10.50 3.98 15.95
CA VAL A 134 -9.40 3.89 16.91
C VAL A 134 -9.60 4.95 18.01
N GLY A 135 -10.55 4.70 18.92
CA GLY A 135 -10.85 5.57 20.06
C GLY A 135 -11.27 7.00 19.67
N ASP A 136 -12.04 7.14 18.57
CA ASP A 136 -12.51 8.41 18.01
C ASP A 136 -11.38 9.43 17.72
N MET A 137 -10.20 8.93 17.37
CA MET A 137 -9.04 9.78 17.09
C MET A 137 -9.30 10.77 15.96
N ALA A 138 -8.79 11.98 16.12
CA ALA A 138 -8.65 12.91 15.01
C ALA A 138 -7.77 12.29 13.90
N SER A 139 -8.08 12.61 12.65
CA SER A 139 -7.41 12.07 11.45
C SER A 139 -5.88 12.28 11.48
N SER A 140 -5.41 13.38 12.06
CA SER A 140 -3.99 13.63 12.27
C SER A 140 -3.35 12.66 13.27
N SER A 141 -4.00 12.42 14.41
CA SER A 141 -3.53 11.51 15.45
C SER A 141 -3.51 10.06 14.96
N LEU A 142 -4.53 9.67 14.19
CA LEU A 142 -4.62 8.36 13.55
C LEU A 142 -3.38 8.10 12.66
N LEU A 143 -3.07 9.03 11.74
CA LEU A 143 -1.93 8.93 10.84
C LEU A 143 -0.57 9.01 11.54
N GLN A 144 -0.48 9.69 12.69
CA GLN A 144 0.75 9.73 13.49
C GLN A 144 1.02 8.41 14.21
N LYS A 145 -0.02 7.67 14.60
CA LYS A 145 0.08 6.37 15.26
C LYS A 145 0.19 5.19 14.30
N LEU A 146 -0.20 5.38 13.04
CA LEU A 146 -0.19 4.34 12.02
C LEU A 146 1.21 3.72 11.85
N SER A 147 1.29 2.41 12.04
CA SER A 147 2.49 1.60 11.81
C SER A 147 2.77 1.46 10.32
N LEU A 148 3.69 2.28 9.79
CA LEU A 148 4.12 2.18 8.40
C LEU A 148 4.80 0.83 8.08
N ASP A 149 5.42 0.18 9.07
CA ASP A 149 6.02 -1.14 8.88
C ASP A 149 4.95 -2.22 8.65
N ALA A 150 3.84 -2.17 9.41
CA ALA A 150 2.69 -3.05 9.18
C ALA A 150 2.07 -2.80 7.79
N VAL A 151 1.91 -1.53 7.39
CA VAL A 151 1.44 -1.16 6.05
C VAL A 151 2.37 -1.67 4.95
N ASN A 152 3.69 -1.50 5.10
CA ASN A 152 4.67 -1.97 4.12
C ASN A 152 4.65 -3.50 3.99
N LYS A 153 4.41 -4.23 5.08
CA LYS A 153 4.28 -5.69 5.07
C LYS A 153 2.99 -6.17 4.41
N ALA A 154 1.87 -5.48 4.66
CA ALA A 154 0.56 -5.87 4.14
C ALA A 154 0.33 -5.41 2.69
N GLY A 155 0.87 -4.26 2.30
CA GLY A 155 0.64 -3.62 1.00
C GLY A 155 -0.66 -2.80 0.94
N TYR A 156 -1.70 -3.23 1.65
CA TYR A 156 -2.98 -2.55 1.82
C TYR A 156 -3.45 -2.71 3.27
N ALA A 157 -4.02 -1.65 3.84
CA ALA A 157 -4.76 -1.72 5.09
C ALA A 157 -5.92 -0.72 5.08
N ASN A 158 -7.10 -1.14 5.53
CA ASN A 158 -8.14 -0.19 5.90
C ASN A 158 -7.69 0.53 7.19
N LEU A 159 -7.92 1.84 7.28
CA LEU A 159 -7.57 2.62 8.47
C LEU A 159 -8.56 2.37 9.63
N ARG A 160 -9.74 1.83 9.31
CA ARG A 160 -10.73 1.32 10.24
C ARG A 160 -10.47 -0.16 10.54
N CYS A 161 -10.75 -0.60 11.77
CA CYS A 161 -10.64 -2.01 12.18
C CYS A 161 -11.99 -2.70 12.42
N GLU A 162 -13.04 -1.96 12.79
CA GLU A 162 -14.38 -2.47 13.06
C GLU A 162 -15.04 -3.06 11.81
N HIS A 163 -15.71 -4.19 12.01
CA HIS A 163 -16.35 -4.96 10.93
C HIS A 163 -17.62 -4.32 10.36
N ARG A 164 -18.27 -3.39 11.07
CA ARG A 164 -19.55 -2.83 10.63
C ARG A 164 -19.39 -1.43 10.06
N PRO A 165 -19.94 -1.16 8.87
CA PRO A 165 -20.58 -2.09 7.94
C PRO A 165 -19.56 -2.88 7.08
N GLY A 166 -20.02 -3.95 6.43
CA GLY A 166 -19.31 -4.62 5.33
C GLY A 166 -18.78 -6.03 5.63
N CYS A 167 -18.35 -6.31 6.86
CA CYS A 167 -17.88 -7.64 7.26
C CYS A 167 -18.93 -8.47 8.02
N PRO A 168 -18.92 -9.81 7.89
CA PRO A 168 -18.05 -10.59 7.00
C PRO A 168 -18.52 -10.61 5.54
N VAL A 169 -19.81 -10.36 5.27
CA VAL A 169 -20.39 -10.35 3.92
C VAL A 169 -21.29 -9.14 3.77
N ALA A 170 -20.94 -8.25 2.85
CA ALA A 170 -21.73 -7.08 2.46
C ALA A 170 -22.78 -7.44 1.40
N VAL A 171 -22.42 -8.29 0.44
CA VAL A 171 -23.29 -8.65 -0.69
C VAL A 171 -23.06 -10.09 -1.13
N ARG A 172 -24.16 -10.74 -1.55
CA ARG A 172 -24.18 -12.02 -2.25
C ARG A 172 -24.72 -11.81 -3.65
N PRO A 173 -23.88 -11.57 -4.67
CA PRO A 173 -24.33 -11.08 -5.98
C PRO A 173 -25.34 -11.99 -6.71
N PHE A 174 -25.35 -13.28 -6.38
CA PHE A 174 -26.22 -14.29 -6.99
C PHE A 174 -27.39 -14.72 -6.09
N ASP A 175 -27.58 -14.09 -4.94
CA ASP A 175 -28.77 -14.33 -4.11
C ASP A 175 -30.02 -13.78 -4.84
N PRO A 176 -31.07 -14.59 -5.09
CA PRO A 176 -32.30 -14.12 -5.71
C PRO A 176 -32.94 -12.92 -5.00
N ALA A 177 -32.67 -12.72 -3.70
CA ALA A 177 -33.11 -11.55 -2.96
C ALA A 177 -32.50 -10.24 -3.48
N MET A 178 -31.34 -10.29 -4.16
CA MET A 178 -30.72 -9.10 -4.76
C MET A 178 -31.52 -8.59 -5.96
N GLU A 179 -32.12 -9.47 -6.76
CA GLU A 179 -32.88 -9.10 -7.97
C GLU A 179 -34.07 -8.19 -7.65
N SER A 180 -34.70 -8.39 -6.49
CA SER A 180 -35.83 -7.58 -6.01
C SER A 180 -35.42 -6.46 -5.05
N ASN A 181 -34.12 -6.21 -4.85
CA ASN A 181 -33.64 -5.18 -3.94
C ASN A 181 -33.99 -3.78 -4.47
N HIS A 182 -34.52 -2.93 -3.59
CA HIS A 182 -34.86 -1.53 -3.91
C HIS A 182 -33.62 -0.70 -4.21
N ASN A 183 -32.48 -1.02 -3.58
CA ASN A 183 -31.23 -0.35 -3.81
C ASN A 183 -30.59 -0.84 -5.13
N VAL A 184 -30.40 0.10 -6.05
CA VAL A 184 -29.91 -0.14 -7.42
C VAL A 184 -28.51 -0.79 -7.45
N VAL A 185 -27.68 -0.52 -6.44
CA VAL A 185 -26.33 -1.09 -6.35
C VAL A 185 -26.41 -2.59 -6.12
N TYR A 186 -27.18 -3.02 -5.13
CA TYR A 186 -27.36 -4.44 -4.83
C TYR A 186 -28.07 -5.17 -5.98
N ARG A 187 -29.11 -4.56 -6.55
CA ARG A 187 -29.86 -5.14 -7.66
C ARG A 187 -29.02 -5.38 -8.90
N ASN A 188 -28.13 -4.44 -9.23
CA ASN A 188 -27.32 -4.50 -10.44
C ASN A 188 -25.87 -4.96 -10.18
N PHE A 189 -25.57 -5.48 -8.99
CA PHE A 189 -24.20 -5.69 -8.53
C PHE A 189 -23.35 -6.54 -9.47
N THR A 190 -23.92 -7.64 -9.98
CA THR A 190 -23.23 -8.55 -10.91
C THR A 190 -22.77 -7.80 -12.17
N SER A 191 -23.65 -7.01 -12.80
CA SER A 191 -23.31 -6.23 -14.00
C SER A 191 -22.28 -5.13 -13.69
N ILE A 192 -22.44 -4.44 -12.56
CA ILE A 192 -21.48 -3.42 -12.09
C ILE A 192 -20.08 -4.02 -11.98
N TYR A 193 -19.95 -5.17 -11.33
CA TYR A 193 -18.67 -5.84 -11.14
C TYR A 193 -18.04 -6.25 -12.48
N MET A 194 -18.84 -6.85 -13.37
CA MET A 194 -18.39 -7.24 -14.70
C MET A 194 -17.88 -6.04 -15.51
N ASP A 195 -18.60 -4.93 -15.51
CA ASP A 195 -18.24 -3.72 -16.26
C ASP A 195 -16.98 -3.06 -15.71
N MET A 196 -16.90 -2.86 -14.38
CA MET A 196 -15.75 -2.22 -13.74
C MET A 196 -14.45 -3.02 -13.95
N PHE A 197 -14.51 -4.34 -13.77
CA PHE A 197 -13.32 -5.18 -13.84
C PHE A 197 -13.08 -5.79 -15.23
N SER A 198 -14.02 -5.65 -16.17
CA SER A 198 -13.99 -6.29 -17.49
C SER A 198 -13.82 -7.81 -17.41
N VAL A 199 -14.67 -8.42 -16.58
CA VAL A 199 -14.65 -9.87 -16.33
C VAL A 199 -15.97 -10.52 -16.74
N PRO A 200 -15.95 -11.79 -17.17
CA PRO A 200 -17.17 -12.55 -17.41
C PRO A 200 -17.90 -12.85 -16.09
N ARG A 201 -19.19 -13.21 -16.20
CA ARG A 201 -20.09 -13.44 -15.06
C ARG A 201 -19.59 -14.52 -14.08
N ASP A 202 -18.91 -15.55 -14.58
CA ASP A 202 -18.36 -16.65 -13.78
C ASP A 202 -17.16 -16.26 -12.92
N GLN A 203 -16.58 -15.07 -13.15
CA GLN A 203 -15.52 -14.49 -12.32
C GLN A 203 -16.05 -13.51 -11.27
N VAL A 204 -17.36 -13.24 -11.22
CA VAL A 204 -17.97 -12.45 -10.15
C VAL A 204 -18.00 -13.29 -8.87
N PRO A 205 -17.44 -12.83 -7.73
CA PRO A 205 -17.45 -13.59 -6.49
C PRO A 205 -18.87 -13.86 -5.97
N THR A 206 -19.06 -15.01 -5.33
CA THR A 206 -20.36 -15.39 -4.73
C THR A 206 -20.68 -14.61 -3.47
N GLU A 207 -19.65 -14.15 -2.75
CA GLU A 207 -19.75 -13.31 -1.56
C GLU A 207 -18.66 -12.25 -1.63
N ILE A 208 -19.02 -11.03 -1.25
CA ILE A 208 -18.07 -9.93 -1.09
C ILE A 208 -18.27 -9.33 0.29
N GLY A 209 -17.16 -9.11 0.98
CA GLY A 209 -17.14 -8.46 2.28
C GLY A 209 -15.77 -7.86 2.55
N GLY A 210 -15.77 -6.73 3.20
CA GLY A 210 -14.55 -6.00 3.54
C GLY A 210 -14.90 -4.94 4.56
N VAL A 211 -13.91 -4.48 5.30
CA VAL A 211 -14.08 -3.31 6.17
C VAL A 211 -14.48 -2.15 5.27
N CYS A 212 -15.64 -1.54 5.55
CA CYS A 212 -16.22 -0.52 4.71
C CYS A 212 -15.34 0.73 4.54
N CYS A 213 -15.73 1.46 3.50
CA CYS A 213 -15.72 2.91 3.40
C CYS A 213 -14.46 3.43 2.71
N GLY A 214 -14.25 4.74 2.70
CA GLY A 214 -13.22 5.38 1.89
C GLY A 214 -11.89 5.66 2.59
N GLN A 215 -11.52 4.95 3.67
CA GLN A 215 -10.28 5.27 4.41
C GLN A 215 -9.31 4.10 4.47
N PHE A 216 -8.21 4.20 3.72
CA PHE A 216 -7.23 3.13 3.61
C PHE A 216 -5.84 3.68 3.28
N VAL A 217 -4.84 2.83 3.47
CA VAL A 217 -3.45 3.13 3.19
C VAL A 217 -2.83 2.02 2.35
N LEU A 218 -2.00 2.42 1.39
CA LEU A 218 -1.44 1.55 0.37
C LEU A 218 0.04 1.82 0.17
N THR A 219 0.80 0.76 -0.13
CA THR A 219 2.13 0.91 -0.69
C THR A 219 2.06 1.24 -2.18
N ARG A 220 3.12 1.88 -2.71
CA ARG A 220 3.29 2.09 -4.15
C ARG A 220 3.14 0.78 -4.92
N ASP A 221 3.82 -0.26 -4.43
CA ASP A 221 3.92 -1.52 -5.13
C ASP A 221 2.54 -2.17 -5.23
N ARG A 222 1.74 -2.12 -4.15
CA ARG A 222 0.36 -2.64 -4.19
C ARG A 222 -0.53 -1.90 -5.19
N ILE A 223 -0.44 -0.57 -5.27
CA ILE A 223 -1.17 0.20 -6.30
C ILE A 223 -0.73 -0.22 -7.71
N ARG A 224 0.54 -0.57 -7.90
CA ARG A 224 1.10 -0.94 -9.21
C ARG A 224 0.83 -2.39 -9.62
N GLU A 225 0.43 -3.25 -8.69
CA GLU A 225 -0.01 -4.62 -9.03
C GLU A 225 -1.20 -4.60 -10.01
N ARG A 226 -2.06 -3.57 -9.92
CA ARG A 226 -3.09 -3.30 -10.91
C ARG A 226 -2.58 -2.33 -11.99
N PRO A 227 -2.68 -2.64 -13.29
CA PRO A 227 -2.27 -1.73 -14.36
C PRO A 227 -3.00 -0.38 -14.33
N ARG A 228 -2.33 0.69 -14.77
CA ARG A 228 -2.90 2.04 -14.83
C ARG A 228 -4.23 2.10 -15.60
N ASP A 229 -4.32 1.38 -16.72
CA ASP A 229 -5.49 1.37 -17.60
C ASP A 229 -6.73 0.75 -16.92
N ASP A 230 -6.54 -0.13 -15.94
CA ASP A 230 -7.65 -0.64 -15.13
C ASP A 230 -8.22 0.45 -14.23
N TYR A 231 -7.38 1.27 -13.59
CA TYR A 231 -7.86 2.42 -12.82
C TYR A 231 -8.60 3.44 -13.70
N VAL A 232 -8.11 3.67 -14.93
CA VAL A 232 -8.78 4.52 -15.91
C VAL A 232 -10.16 3.95 -16.23
N ARG A 233 -10.26 2.65 -16.57
CA ARG A 233 -11.54 1.99 -16.84
C ARG A 233 -12.52 2.08 -15.68
N ILE A 234 -12.04 1.81 -14.46
CA ILE A 234 -12.85 1.89 -13.23
C ILE A 234 -13.40 3.31 -13.02
N ARG A 235 -12.57 4.34 -13.25
CA ARG A 235 -13.00 5.74 -13.20
C ARG A 235 -14.00 6.08 -14.31
N ASP A 236 -13.74 5.59 -15.52
CA ASP A 236 -14.58 5.88 -16.67
C ASP A 236 -15.97 5.22 -16.53
N TRP A 237 -16.06 4.03 -15.90
CA TRP A 237 -17.34 3.46 -15.45
C TRP A 237 -18.09 4.41 -14.51
N ALA A 238 -17.39 4.99 -13.53
CA ALA A 238 -17.99 5.93 -12.58
C ALA A 238 -18.49 7.22 -13.25
N LEU A 239 -17.81 7.67 -14.31
CA LEU A 239 -18.23 8.82 -15.10
C LEU A 239 -19.43 8.50 -16.00
N ALA A 240 -19.47 7.30 -16.56
CA ALA A 240 -20.46 6.90 -17.56
C ALA A 240 -21.77 6.35 -16.98
N THR A 241 -21.76 5.79 -15.76
CA THR A 241 -22.97 5.20 -15.15
C THR A 241 -24.09 6.23 -14.98
N ASP A 242 -25.35 5.81 -15.11
CA ASP A 242 -26.53 6.65 -14.83
C ASP A 242 -26.84 6.75 -13.32
N MET A 243 -26.12 6.01 -12.48
CA MET A 243 -26.25 6.10 -11.03
C MET A 243 -25.94 7.50 -10.53
N ASP A 244 -26.65 7.93 -9.49
CA ASP A 244 -26.34 9.19 -8.82
C ASP A 244 -25.00 9.13 -8.08
N ASN A 245 -24.55 10.28 -7.58
CA ASN A 245 -23.27 10.40 -6.90
C ASN A 245 -23.13 9.45 -5.69
N PHE A 246 -24.22 9.25 -4.94
CA PHE A 246 -24.22 8.44 -3.73
C PHE A 246 -24.17 6.95 -4.05
N ALA A 247 -25.01 6.48 -4.98
CA ALA A 247 -25.03 5.09 -5.42
C ALA A 247 -23.73 4.68 -6.11
N ALA A 248 -23.15 5.53 -6.97
CA ALA A 248 -21.84 5.25 -7.54
C ALA A 248 -20.74 5.23 -6.47
N GLY A 249 -20.80 6.13 -5.48
CA GLY A 249 -19.84 6.15 -4.37
C GLY A 249 -19.90 4.91 -3.48
N SER A 250 -21.11 4.41 -3.16
CA SER A 250 -21.26 3.21 -2.33
C SER A 250 -20.74 1.94 -2.99
N VAL A 251 -20.76 1.86 -4.33
CA VAL A 251 -20.06 0.79 -5.07
C VAL A 251 -18.57 0.79 -4.75
N PHE A 252 -17.92 1.96 -4.74
CA PHE A 252 -16.51 2.08 -4.38
C PHE A 252 -16.25 1.71 -2.93
N GLU A 253 -17.04 2.21 -1.99
CA GLU A 253 -16.94 1.86 -0.57
C GLU A 253 -17.01 0.34 -0.31
N MET A 254 -17.77 -0.40 -1.14
CA MET A 254 -17.88 -1.86 -1.08
C MET A 254 -16.72 -2.60 -1.77
N LEU A 255 -15.97 -1.95 -2.66
CA LEU A 255 -15.05 -2.61 -3.59
C LEU A 255 -13.60 -2.15 -3.47
N TRP A 256 -13.26 -1.20 -2.59
CA TRP A 256 -11.87 -0.73 -2.46
C TRP A 256 -10.86 -1.86 -2.27
N HIS A 257 -11.15 -2.82 -1.39
CA HIS A 257 -10.27 -3.96 -1.16
C HIS A 257 -10.07 -4.79 -2.45
N ILE A 258 -11.11 -4.98 -3.26
CA ILE A 258 -11.04 -5.68 -4.56
C ILE A 258 -10.26 -4.86 -5.61
N ILE A 259 -10.46 -3.54 -5.63
CA ILE A 259 -9.70 -2.63 -6.49
C ILE A 259 -8.20 -2.77 -6.18
N PHE A 260 -7.83 -3.01 -4.91
CA PHE A 260 -6.47 -3.26 -4.47
C PHE A 260 -6.12 -4.74 -4.29
N LEU A 261 -6.83 -5.62 -5.00
CA LEU A 261 -6.50 -7.04 -5.18
C LEU A 261 -6.50 -7.89 -3.90
N GLU A 262 -7.22 -7.43 -2.87
CA GLU A 262 -7.55 -8.30 -1.73
C GLU A 262 -8.57 -9.37 -2.11
N GLN A 263 -8.70 -10.38 -1.25
CA GLN A 263 -9.68 -11.45 -1.42
C GLN A 263 -11.12 -10.90 -1.43
N PRO A 264 -12.07 -11.58 -2.12
CA PRO A 264 -13.49 -11.19 -2.15
C PRO A 264 -14.08 -10.88 -0.78
N VAL A 265 -13.73 -11.71 0.20
CA VAL A 265 -13.99 -11.50 1.62
C VAL A 265 -12.66 -11.21 2.33
N SER A 266 -12.45 -9.95 2.72
CA SER A 266 -11.24 -9.46 3.38
C SER A 266 -11.59 -8.74 4.68
N CYS A 267 -11.77 -9.53 5.73
CA CYS A 267 -12.20 -9.07 7.06
C CYS A 267 -11.15 -9.47 8.11
N PRO A 268 -10.12 -8.65 8.34
CA PRO A 268 -9.09 -8.94 9.34
C PRO A 268 -9.70 -9.00 10.74
N ASP A 269 -9.05 -9.72 11.65
CA ASP A 269 -9.44 -9.70 13.06
C ASP A 269 -9.32 -8.28 13.62
N VAL A 270 -10.36 -7.82 14.33
CA VAL A 270 -10.46 -6.44 14.82
C VAL A 270 -9.33 -6.12 15.79
N GLN A 271 -9.03 -7.05 16.69
CA GLN A 271 -8.05 -6.85 17.75
C GLN A 271 -6.62 -6.91 17.20
N GLN A 272 -6.37 -7.82 16.26
CA GLN A 272 -5.12 -7.88 15.52
C GLN A 272 -4.90 -6.59 14.72
N CYS A 273 -5.92 -6.07 14.04
CA CYS A 273 -5.85 -4.80 13.32
C CYS A 273 -5.41 -3.64 14.24
N TYR A 274 -6.07 -3.46 15.39
CA TYR A 274 -5.69 -2.43 16.37
C TYR A 274 -4.26 -2.61 16.89
N CYS A 275 -3.84 -3.84 17.17
CA CYS A 275 -2.50 -4.15 17.64
C CYS A 275 -1.43 -3.84 16.58
N GLU A 276 -1.61 -4.33 15.35
CA GLU A 276 -0.61 -4.22 14.29
C GLU A 276 -0.51 -2.80 13.72
N LEU A 277 -1.64 -2.15 13.47
CA LEU A 277 -1.66 -0.82 12.85
C LEU A 277 -1.41 0.30 13.86
N TYR A 278 -1.81 0.13 15.12
CA TYR A 278 -1.85 1.24 16.09
C TYR A 278 -1.19 0.94 17.44
N ALA A 279 -0.50 -0.21 17.56
CA ALA A 279 0.13 -0.67 18.80
C ALA A 279 -0.84 -0.75 19.99
N MET A 280 -2.13 -1.03 19.71
CA MET A 280 -3.19 -1.23 20.71
C MET A 280 -3.49 -2.71 20.86
N CYS A 281 -2.54 -3.44 21.45
CA CYS A 281 -2.66 -4.87 21.67
C CYS A 281 -3.45 -5.17 22.95
N PRO A 282 -4.13 -6.33 23.05
CA PRO A 282 -4.68 -6.80 24.31
C PRO A 282 -3.58 -6.82 25.37
N GLU A 283 -3.95 -6.55 26.62
CA GLU A 283 -3.10 -6.94 27.73
C GLU A 283 -2.92 -8.46 27.67
N ILE A 284 -1.68 -8.93 27.53
CA ILE A 284 -1.39 -10.34 27.67
C ILE A 284 -1.52 -10.63 29.15
N ASP A 285 -2.60 -11.29 29.55
CA ASP A 285 -2.69 -11.89 30.88
C ASP A 285 -1.54 -12.89 31.01
N ALA A 286 -0.46 -12.45 31.66
CA ALA A 286 0.64 -13.31 32.06
C ALA A 286 0.16 -14.18 33.22
N GLY A 287 -0.70 -15.16 32.96
CA GLY A 287 -1.21 -16.05 34.00
C GLY A 287 -2.38 -16.94 33.59
N SER A 288 -2.07 -18.06 32.93
CA SER A 288 -2.82 -19.31 33.07
C SER A 288 -1.88 -20.50 32.94
#